data_AF-A0A526UVD3-F1
#
_entry.id   AF-A0A526UVD3-F1
#
_cell.length_a   1.000
_cell.length_b   1.000
_cell.length_c   1.000
_cell.angle_alpha   90.00
_cell.angle_beta   90.00
_cell.angle_gamma   90.00
#
_symmetry.space_group_name_H-M   'P 1'
#
loop_
_entity.id
_entity.type
_entity.pdbx_description
1 polymer ?
#
loop_
_entity_poly.entity_id
_entity_poly.type
_entity_poly.pdbx_seq_one_letter_code
_entity_poly.pdbx_strand_id
1 'polypeptide(L)'
;MTDDAFLLYGTRTVEAEPVRLRAGALSADFVNGNLRTIRHGGTEVLRAVAYIVRDRDWGTYEPNLMDLIIDQAADAFSVSYSASCLAPDGTRLGFRATIKGSAAGRLVFE
;
A
#
# COMPACT_ATOMS: atom_id res chain seq x y z
N MET A 1 0.62 25.37 -14.90
CA MET A 1 1.21 24.01 -15.07
C MET A 1 0.11 23.12 -15.63
N THR A 2 0.43 22.09 -16.40
CA THR A 2 -0.56 21.19 -17.01
C THR A 2 -0.90 20.06 -16.04
N ASP A 3 -2.19 19.72 -15.94
CA ASP A 3 -2.71 18.68 -15.05
C ASP A 3 -2.85 17.32 -15.77
N ASP A 4 -2.32 17.21 -16.99
CA ASP A 4 -2.32 15.97 -17.78
C ASP A 4 -1.35 14.96 -17.17
N ALA A 5 -1.91 13.93 -16.51
CA ALA A 5 -1.17 12.85 -15.87
C ALA A 5 -0.22 12.11 -16.83
N PHE A 6 -0.56 12.01 -18.13
CA PHE A 6 0.32 11.33 -19.08
C PHE A 6 1.62 12.10 -19.30
N LEU A 7 1.55 13.44 -19.34
CA LEU A 7 2.74 14.28 -19.51
C LEU A 7 3.59 14.34 -18.25
N LEU A 8 3.00 14.16 -17.07
CA LEU A 8 3.71 14.19 -15.79
C LEU A 8 4.31 12.83 -15.40
N TYR A 9 3.59 11.74 -15.68
CA TYR A 9 3.89 10.41 -15.13
C TYR A 9 4.09 9.34 -16.20
N GLY A 10 3.90 9.65 -17.49
CA GLY A 10 4.01 8.69 -18.59
C GLY A 10 2.85 7.69 -18.65
N THR A 11 1.80 7.88 -17.84
CA THR A 11 0.60 7.03 -17.80
C THR A 11 -0.65 7.86 -17.54
N ARG A 12 -1.80 7.37 -18.02
CA ARG A 12 -3.12 7.92 -17.68
C ARG A 12 -3.73 7.26 -16.45
N THR A 13 -3.08 6.24 -15.90
CA THR A 13 -3.50 5.61 -14.64
C THR A 13 -3.46 6.64 -13.53
N VAL A 14 -4.59 6.83 -12.87
CA VAL A 14 -4.72 7.73 -11.73
C VAL A 14 -4.32 6.98 -10.47
N GLU A 15 -3.47 7.59 -9.64
CA GLU A 15 -3.06 7.01 -8.37
C GLU A 15 -4.24 7.05 -7.38
N ALA A 16 -4.44 5.94 -6.65
CA ALA A 16 -5.49 5.89 -5.65
C ALA A 16 -5.16 6.83 -4.48
N GLU A 17 -6.17 7.51 -3.94
CA GLU A 17 -5.98 8.37 -2.77
C GLU A 17 -5.48 7.56 -1.57
N PRO A 18 -4.34 7.92 -0.96
CA PRO A 18 -3.81 7.16 0.16
C PRO A 18 -4.63 7.33 1.43
N VAL A 19 -4.80 6.24 2.18
CA VAL A 19 -5.35 6.27 3.55
C VAL A 19 -4.20 6.46 4.53
N ARG A 20 -4.17 7.59 5.24
CA ARG A 20 -3.16 7.86 6.28
C ARG A 20 -3.45 7.00 7.51
N LEU A 21 -2.49 6.16 7.89
CA LEU A 21 -2.49 5.36 9.11
C LEU A 21 -1.60 6.00 10.19
N ARG A 22 -2.03 5.97 11.45
CA ARG A 22 -1.28 6.54 12.59
C ARG A 22 -1.35 5.68 13.84
N ALA A 23 -0.26 5.63 14.59
CA ALA A 23 -0.18 5.03 15.92
C ALA A 23 0.94 5.71 16.71
N GLY A 24 0.60 6.61 17.63
CA GLY A 24 1.61 7.44 18.32
C GLY A 24 2.52 8.20 17.34
N ALA A 25 3.84 8.01 17.45
CA ALA A 25 4.82 8.64 16.57
C ALA A 25 4.91 7.98 15.17
N LEU A 26 4.34 6.79 14.98
CA LEU A 26 4.36 6.06 13.71
C LEU A 26 3.25 6.55 12.79
N SER A 27 3.56 6.74 11.51
CA SER A 27 2.57 6.95 10.47
C SER A 27 2.99 6.37 9.13
N ALA A 28 2.03 5.98 8.31
CA ALA A 28 2.26 5.45 6.96
C ALA A 28 1.07 5.81 6.06
N ASP A 29 1.29 5.77 4.74
CA ASP A 29 0.24 5.90 3.73
C ASP A 29 -0.10 4.52 3.18
N PHE A 30 -1.34 4.08 3.35
CA PHE A 30 -1.83 2.85 2.74
C PHE A 30 -2.42 3.15 1.36
N VAL A 31 -1.88 2.52 0.32
CA VAL A 31 -2.32 2.68 -1.07
C VAL A 31 -2.18 1.36 -1.81
N ASN A 32 -3.30 0.88 -2.37
CA ASN A 32 -3.39 -0.37 -3.14
C ASN A 32 -2.69 -1.57 -2.48
N GLY A 33 -2.93 -1.79 -1.18
CA GLY A 33 -2.33 -2.89 -0.43
C GLY A 33 -0.92 -2.62 0.10
N ASN A 34 -0.30 -1.51 -0.30
CA ASN A 34 1.08 -1.18 0.04
C ASN A 34 1.13 -0.09 1.12
N LEU A 35 2.24 -0.06 1.86
CA LEU A 35 2.61 1.08 2.69
C LEU A 35 3.62 1.95 1.95
N ARG A 36 3.43 3.26 2.03
CA ARG A 36 4.34 4.30 1.54
C ARG A 36 4.64 5.31 2.63
N THR A 37 5.74 6.04 2.48
CA THR A 37 6.08 7.20 3.31
C THR A 37 5.99 6.88 4.80
N ILE A 38 6.61 5.77 5.23
CA ILE A 38 6.57 5.32 6.61
C ILE A 38 7.46 6.23 7.44
N ARG A 39 6.85 6.91 8.41
CA ARG A 39 7.47 7.93 9.25
C ARG A 39 7.43 7.58 10.72
N HIS A 40 8.47 7.98 11.44
CA HIS A 40 8.51 8.00 12.90
C HIS A 40 8.82 9.42 13.37
N GLY A 41 7.95 10.01 14.20
CA GLY A 41 8.12 11.38 14.70
C GLY A 41 8.18 12.41 13.56
N GLY A 42 7.44 12.18 12.47
CA GLY A 42 7.45 13.04 11.28
C GLY A 42 8.62 12.82 10.30
N THR A 43 9.67 12.12 10.70
CA THR A 43 10.81 11.79 9.82
C THR A 43 10.51 10.53 9.03
N GLU A 44 10.69 10.56 7.71
CA GLU A 44 10.55 9.35 6.88
C GLU A 44 11.71 8.40 7.15
N VAL A 45 11.39 7.20 7.62
CA VAL A 45 12.37 6.17 8.00
C VAL A 45 12.38 5.02 7.00
N LEU A 46 11.28 4.81 6.27
CA LEU A 46 11.18 3.79 5.23
C LEU A 46 10.25 4.27 4.12
N ARG A 47 10.71 4.15 2.86
CA ARG A 47 9.94 4.61 1.70
C ARG A 47 8.71 3.76 1.43
N ALA A 48 8.82 2.42 1.51
CA ALA A 48 7.72 1.52 1.19
C ALA A 48 7.88 0.10 1.78
N VAL A 49 6.74 -0.55 2.01
CA VAL A 49 6.59 -2.02 2.21
C VAL A 49 5.42 -2.49 1.34
N ALA A 50 5.64 -3.51 0.52
CA ALA A 50 4.68 -3.90 -0.52
C ALA A 50 4.83 -5.39 -0.88
N TYR A 51 3.73 -6.00 -1.31
CA TYR A 51 3.75 -7.33 -1.95
C TYR A 51 3.82 -7.14 -3.47
N ILE A 52 5.03 -7.16 -4.03
CA ILE A 52 5.26 -6.78 -5.44
C ILE A 52 5.24 -8.02 -6.34
N VAL A 53 4.21 -8.13 -7.18
CA VAL A 53 4.09 -9.16 -8.21
C VAL A 53 4.44 -8.56 -9.56
N ARG A 54 5.40 -9.16 -10.28
CA ARG A 54 5.89 -8.64 -11.56
C ARG A 54 5.81 -9.65 -12.68
N ASP A 55 5.66 -9.12 -13.89
CA ASP A 55 5.86 -9.88 -15.12
C ASP A 55 7.34 -9.96 -15.52
N ARG A 56 7.60 -10.63 -16.64
CA ARG A 56 8.96 -10.83 -17.18
C ARG A 56 9.64 -9.52 -17.62
N ASP A 57 8.85 -8.49 -17.88
CA ASP A 57 9.24 -7.20 -18.44
C ASP A 57 9.31 -6.12 -17.35
N TRP A 58 9.35 -6.53 -16.07
CA TRP A 58 9.36 -5.67 -14.88
C TRP A 58 8.09 -4.84 -14.66
N GLY A 59 7.04 -5.09 -15.43
CA GLY A 59 5.70 -4.58 -15.18
C GLY A 59 5.20 -5.07 -13.83
N THR A 60 4.57 -4.18 -13.06
CA THR A 60 4.01 -4.53 -11.74
C THR A 60 2.51 -4.67 -11.89
N TYR A 61 1.97 -5.83 -11.47
CA TYR A 61 0.52 -6.03 -11.47
C TYR A 61 -0.10 -5.26 -10.32
N GLU A 62 -1.15 -4.49 -10.64
CA GLU A 62 -2.00 -3.88 -9.62
C GLU A 62 -2.87 -4.98 -8.99
N PRO A 63 -2.77 -5.21 -7.66
CA PRO A 63 -3.61 -6.19 -7.01
C PRO A 63 -5.07 -5.72 -6.98
N ASN A 64 -6.00 -6.64 -7.24
CA ASN A 64 -7.41 -6.45 -6.91
C ASN A 64 -7.61 -6.81 -5.43
N LEU A 65 -7.91 -5.82 -4.59
CA LEU A 65 -8.17 -6.01 -3.16
C LEU A 65 -9.64 -6.37 -2.91
N MET A 66 -9.85 -7.34 -2.03
CA MET A 66 -11.14 -7.83 -1.56
C MET A 66 -11.12 -7.90 -0.03
N ASP A 67 -12.29 -7.79 0.60
CA ASP A 67 -12.46 -7.88 2.05
C ASP A 67 -11.55 -6.91 2.83
N LEU A 68 -11.33 -5.71 2.29
CA LEU A 68 -10.49 -4.69 2.91
C LEU A 68 -11.16 -4.15 4.17
N ILE A 69 -10.50 -4.34 5.31
CA ILE A 69 -10.88 -3.78 6.59
C ILE A 69 -9.72 -2.91 7.08
N ILE A 70 -10.05 -1.67 7.48
CA ILE A 70 -9.10 -0.72 8.04
C ILE A 70 -9.67 -0.22 9.37
N ASP A 71 -9.03 -0.60 10.47
CA ASP A 71 -9.37 -0.15 11.82
C ASP A 71 -8.28 0.80 12.32
N GLN A 72 -8.69 1.98 12.79
CA GLN A 72 -7.80 3.00 13.34
C GLN A 72 -8.25 3.42 14.73
N ALA A 73 -7.31 3.41 15.66
CA ALA A 73 -7.44 3.94 17.01
C ALA A 73 -6.32 4.97 17.25
N ALA A 74 -6.34 5.65 18.40
CA ALA A 74 -5.33 6.65 18.73
C ALA A 74 -3.89 6.09 18.74
N ASP A 75 -3.73 4.89 19.31
CA ASP A 75 -2.42 4.29 19.58
C ASP A 75 -2.12 3.04 18.73
N ALA A 76 -3.02 2.67 17.81
CA ALA A 76 -2.86 1.50 16.97
C ALA A 76 -3.68 1.58 15.69
N PHE A 77 -3.24 0.85 14.66
CA PHE A 77 -4.04 0.57 13.48
C PHE A 77 -3.90 -0.89 13.05
N SER A 78 -4.92 -1.41 12.37
CA SER A 78 -4.90 -2.70 11.71
C SER A 78 -5.50 -2.58 10.31
N VAL A 79 -4.87 -3.22 9.34
CA VAL A 79 -5.41 -3.38 7.98
C VAL A 79 -5.37 -4.87 7.65
N SER A 80 -6.45 -5.40 7.10
CA SER A 80 -6.48 -6.76 6.57
C SER A 80 -7.19 -6.79 5.23
N TYR A 81 -6.68 -7.58 4.29
CA TYR A 81 -7.32 -7.77 3.01
C TYR A 81 -6.91 -9.10 2.36
N SER A 82 -7.77 -9.59 1.46
CA SER A 82 -7.40 -10.55 0.43
C SER A 82 -7.06 -9.81 -0.85
N ALA A 83 -6.12 -10.32 -1.64
CA ALA A 83 -5.72 -9.70 -2.90
C ALA A 83 -5.44 -10.74 -3.98
N SER A 84 -5.54 -10.31 -5.22
CA SER A 84 -5.14 -11.13 -6.36
C SER A 84 -4.58 -10.34 -7.52
N CYS A 85 -3.56 -10.88 -8.17
CA CYS A 85 -3.01 -10.38 -9.42
C CYS A 85 -3.40 -11.35 -10.55
N LEU A 86 -3.92 -10.81 -11.65
CA LEU A 86 -4.27 -11.56 -12.86
C LEU A 86 -3.29 -11.20 -13.97
N ALA A 87 -2.55 -12.19 -14.47
CA ALA A 87 -1.68 -12.03 -15.62
C ALA A 87 -2.49 -12.07 -16.94
N PRO A 88 -1.97 -11.51 -18.04
CA PRO A 88 -2.66 -11.49 -19.33
C PRO A 88 -3.00 -12.88 -19.89
N ASP A 89 -2.24 -13.91 -19.49
CA ASP A 89 -2.48 -15.30 -19.89
C ASP A 89 -3.54 -16.02 -19.04
N GLY A 90 -4.17 -15.31 -18.11
CA GLY A 90 -5.20 -15.83 -17.20
C GLY A 90 -4.65 -16.43 -15.90
N THR A 91 -3.32 -16.48 -15.73
CA THR A 91 -2.71 -16.95 -14.47
C THR A 91 -3.07 -16.01 -13.33
N ARG A 92 -3.49 -16.57 -12.20
CA ARG A 92 -3.90 -15.82 -11.01
C ARG A 92 -3.02 -16.17 -9.81
N LEU A 93 -2.44 -15.15 -9.18
CA LEU A 93 -1.82 -15.27 -7.86
C LEU A 93 -2.73 -14.61 -6.83
N GLY A 94 -3.13 -15.36 -5.80
CA GLY A 94 -3.89 -14.85 -4.67
C GLY A 94 -3.05 -14.80 -3.41
N PHE A 95 -3.23 -13.76 -2.59
CA PHE A 95 -2.57 -13.61 -1.30
C PHE A 95 -3.50 -12.93 -0.29
N ARG A 96 -3.12 -13.01 0.98
CA ARG A 96 -3.76 -12.27 2.07
C ARG A 96 -2.67 -11.49 2.79
N ALA A 97 -3.01 -10.31 3.27
CA ALA A 97 -2.10 -9.53 4.09
C ALA A 97 -2.78 -9.01 5.34
N THR A 98 -1.99 -8.87 6.40
CA THR A 98 -2.35 -8.16 7.63
C THR A 98 -1.25 -7.19 7.99
N ILE A 99 -1.62 -5.94 8.23
CA ILE A 99 -0.72 -4.86 8.59
C ILE A 99 -1.14 -4.31 9.95
N LYS A 100 -0.21 -4.23 10.89
CA LYS A 100 -0.46 -3.69 12.24
C LYS A 100 0.58 -2.66 12.61
N GLY A 101 0.13 -1.54 13.16
CA GLY A 101 1.00 -0.54 13.76
C GLY A 101 0.58 -0.24 15.19
N SER A 102 1.55 0.05 16.06
CA SER A 102 1.29 0.48 17.44
C SER A 102 2.16 1.65 17.87
N ALA A 103 1.71 2.41 18.88
CA ALA A 103 2.40 3.56 19.44
C ALA A 103 3.77 3.22 20.07
N ALA A 104 4.07 1.93 20.29
CA ALA A 104 5.39 1.46 20.69
C ALA A 104 6.44 1.52 19.55
N GLY A 105 6.07 2.08 18.38
CA GLY A 105 6.95 2.17 17.21
C GLY A 105 7.07 0.87 16.43
N ARG A 106 6.20 -0.13 16.71
CA ARG A 106 6.21 -1.41 16.00
C ARG A 106 5.26 -1.36 14.80
N LEU A 107 5.79 -1.77 13.65
CA LEU A 107 5.03 -2.00 12.42
C LEU A 107 5.27 -3.44 11.96
N VAL A 108 4.20 -4.16 11.64
CA VAL A 108 4.24 -5.53 11.13
C VAL A 108 3.44 -5.60 9.84
N PHE A 109 3.99 -6.24 8.83
CA PHE A 109 3.33 -6.53 7.55
C PHE A 109 3.52 -8.04 7.29
N GLU A 110 2.43 -8.79 7.28
CA GLU A 110 2.37 -10.25 7.09
C GLU A 110 1.50 -10.59 5.89
#